data_AF-A0A8C7JQ25-F1
#
_entry.id   AF-A0A8C7JQ25-F1
#
_cell.length_a   1.000
_cell.length_b   1.000
_cell.length_c   1.000
_cell.angle_alpha   90.00
_cell.angle_beta   90.00
_cell.angle_gamma   90.00
#
_symmetry.space_group_name_H-M   'P 1'
#
loop_
_entity.id
_entity.type
_entity.pdbx_description
1 polymer ?
#
loop_
_entity_poly.entity_id
_entity_poly.type
_entity_poly.pdbx_seq_one_letter_code
_entity_poly.pdbx_strand_id
1 'polypeptide(L)'
;MQAIRQCSACATGALLQSRTDFLLLRTNMTALRRSVACLNFFRSTAASVLNCRKPSRKRLVRFTDVTRTSLASLSVGSGLRAVPFMLQVENLSHESLIRRASSMVTDSANTYLSQTTQALVDSITQYAKALHTLIALQRRYLASLGKLSSVEQDAIWQVIVGQRVEVGGRLDECNRFESNWMNAVNLCEMAAEEAYNTGAEHASVTAKTNLQVAKVQVEEVRQISVDAERKLAETQAEDIQRMAEYASFIERGGDDVHEAYLRED
;
A
#
# COMPACT_ATOMS: atom_id res chain seq x y z
N MET A 1 12.30 -37.43 34.45
CA MET A 1 11.59 -38.13 33.36
C MET A 1 10.88 -37.04 32.56
N GLN A 2 11.50 -36.56 31.47
CA GLN A 2 11.13 -36.88 30.07
C GLN A 2 9.68 -36.47 29.74
N ALA A 3 9.30 -35.80 28.67
CA ALA A 3 9.97 -35.23 27.50
C ALA A 3 8.85 -34.63 26.59
N ILE A 4 9.05 -33.41 26.06
CA ILE A 4 8.83 -32.96 24.65
C ILE A 4 7.41 -33.18 24.03
N ARG A 5 6.64 -32.19 23.51
CA ARG A 5 6.81 -31.50 22.20
C ARG A 5 5.82 -30.35 21.94
N GLN A 6 6.31 -29.36 21.19
CA GLN A 6 5.67 -28.18 20.59
C GLN A 6 4.84 -28.50 19.32
N CYS A 7 3.88 -27.61 19.01
CA CYS A 7 3.64 -26.87 17.72
C CYS A 7 2.15 -26.46 17.67
N SER A 8 1.71 -25.19 17.59
CA SER A 8 1.88 -24.13 16.56
C SER A 8 1.44 -24.54 15.14
N ALA A 9 0.30 -24.01 14.67
CA ALA A 9 0.11 -23.39 13.34
C ALA A 9 -1.38 -23.27 12.93
N CYS A 10 -1.70 -22.14 12.30
CA CYS A 10 -2.82 -21.89 11.36
C CYS A 10 -4.24 -21.64 11.92
N ALA A 11 -4.55 -20.37 12.20
CA ALA A 11 -5.93 -19.87 12.21
C ALA A 11 -6.00 -18.41 11.70
N THR A 12 -5.48 -18.15 10.50
CA THR A 12 -5.72 -16.90 9.77
C THR A 12 -5.47 -17.17 8.27
N GLY A 13 -6.45 -17.76 7.60
CA GLY A 13 -6.29 -18.14 6.19
C GLY A 13 -7.57 -18.58 5.47
N ALA A 14 -8.76 -18.21 5.98
CA ALA A 14 -10.03 -18.69 5.46
C ALA A 14 -10.92 -17.59 4.84
N LEU A 15 -10.34 -16.50 4.31
CA LEU A 15 -11.10 -15.41 3.67
C LEU A 15 -10.78 -15.19 2.18
N LEU A 16 -9.99 -16.06 1.54
CA LEU A 16 -9.54 -15.87 0.15
C LEU A 16 -10.09 -16.86 -0.88
N GLN A 17 -11.16 -17.60 -0.57
CA GLN A 17 -11.69 -18.63 -1.49
C GLN A 17 -13.15 -18.42 -1.95
N SER A 18 -13.74 -17.25 -1.70
CA SER A 18 -15.13 -16.95 -2.11
C SER A 18 -15.23 -15.98 -3.31
N ARG A 19 -14.10 -15.65 -3.97
CA ARG A 19 -14.03 -14.46 -4.85
C ARG A 19 -14.25 -14.70 -6.35
N THR A 20 -14.60 -15.92 -6.80
CA THR A 20 -14.86 -16.19 -8.23
C THR A 20 -16.34 -16.33 -8.60
N ASP A 21 -17.26 -16.36 -7.64
CA ASP A 21 -18.67 -16.64 -7.94
C ASP A 21 -19.56 -15.39 -8.04
N PHE A 22 -19.04 -14.20 -7.71
CA PHE A 22 -19.84 -12.96 -7.73
C PHE A 22 -19.79 -12.20 -9.07
N LEU A 23 -18.93 -12.62 -10.01
CA LEU A 23 -18.82 -11.99 -11.33
C LEU A 23 -19.82 -12.57 -12.36
N LEU A 24 -20.57 -13.63 -12.00
CA LEU A 24 -21.48 -14.33 -12.91
C LEU A 24 -22.97 -14.21 -12.54
N LEU A 25 -23.33 -13.59 -11.43
CA LEU A 25 -24.73 -13.55 -10.98
C LEU A 25 -25.41 -12.20 -11.23
N ARG A 26 -25.61 -11.88 -12.51
CA ARG A 26 -26.79 -11.12 -12.99
C ARG A 26 -26.98 -11.36 -14.49
N THR A 27 -27.43 -12.55 -14.81
CA THR A 27 -28.14 -12.82 -16.06
C THR A 27 -29.48 -12.08 -16.06
N ASN A 28 -29.80 -11.49 -17.23
CA ASN A 28 -31.05 -10.84 -17.62
C ASN A 28 -31.25 -9.38 -17.19
N MET A 29 -31.23 -8.49 -18.17
CA MET A 29 -32.43 -7.82 -18.72
C MET A 29 -32.08 -7.27 -20.11
N THR A 30 -32.68 -7.81 -21.18
CA THR A 30 -32.51 -7.48 -22.64
C THR A 30 -31.64 -8.41 -23.51
N ALA A 31 -32.04 -9.70 -23.53
CA ALA A 31 -32.05 -10.64 -24.66
C ALA A 31 -30.81 -10.85 -25.58
N LEU A 32 -30.44 -12.14 -25.67
CA LEU A 32 -30.18 -12.89 -26.90
C LEU A 32 -30.43 -12.11 -28.22
N ARG A 33 -29.40 -11.43 -28.74
CA ARG A 33 -29.14 -11.39 -30.20
C ARG A 33 -27.76 -10.80 -30.52
N ARG A 34 -27.01 -11.63 -31.24
CA ARG A 34 -25.79 -11.36 -32.03
C ARG A 34 -24.45 -11.45 -31.29
N SER A 35 -23.99 -12.70 -31.25
CA SER A 35 -22.58 -13.05 -31.50
C SER A 35 -21.96 -12.17 -32.60
N VAL A 36 -20.86 -11.48 -32.27
CA VAL A 36 -19.64 -11.39 -33.09
C VAL A 36 -18.43 -11.27 -32.14
N ALA A 37 -17.38 -11.99 -32.52
CA ALA A 37 -16.10 -12.21 -31.86
C ALA A 37 -15.34 -10.94 -31.42
N CYS A 38 -14.58 -11.09 -30.33
CA CYS A 38 -13.11 -11.09 -30.45
C CYS A 38 -12.46 -11.96 -29.38
N LEU A 39 -11.64 -12.89 -29.86
CA LEU A 39 -10.88 -13.89 -29.15
C LEU A 39 -9.56 -13.32 -28.60
N ASN A 40 -9.22 -13.80 -27.40
CA ASN A 40 -7.91 -14.27 -26.95
C ASN A 40 -6.72 -13.33 -26.65
N PHE A 41 -5.90 -13.90 -25.75
CA PHE A 41 -4.45 -13.81 -25.54
C PHE A 41 -3.96 -12.76 -24.52
N PHE A 42 -3.20 -13.09 -23.45
CA PHE A 42 -2.19 -14.15 -23.27
C PHE A 42 -2.16 -14.79 -21.86
N ARG A 43 -1.79 -16.07 -21.86
CA ARG A 43 -1.32 -16.93 -20.76
C ARG A 43 0.20 -17.13 -20.91
N SER A 44 0.95 -17.02 -19.79
CA SER A 44 2.35 -17.49 -19.55
C SER A 44 3.47 -16.88 -20.44
N THR A 45 4.74 -16.74 -20.03
CA THR A 45 5.62 -17.62 -19.24
C THR A 45 6.90 -16.87 -18.82
N ALA A 46 7.58 -17.37 -17.79
CA ALA A 46 8.97 -17.05 -17.45
C ALA A 46 9.95 -17.39 -18.59
N ALA A 47 10.99 -16.56 -18.76
CA ALA A 47 12.30 -16.97 -19.26
C ALA A 47 13.36 -15.91 -18.90
N SER A 48 14.47 -16.38 -18.33
CA SER A 48 15.69 -15.63 -18.06
C SER A 48 16.33 -15.11 -19.35
N VAL A 49 16.91 -13.91 -19.31
CA VAL A 49 18.08 -13.56 -20.14
C VAL A 49 19.06 -12.76 -19.29
N LEU A 50 20.18 -13.42 -18.95
CA LEU A 50 21.45 -12.79 -18.66
C LEU A 50 21.92 -12.04 -19.93
N ASN A 51 22.35 -10.78 -19.79
CA ASN A 51 23.54 -10.35 -20.52
C ASN A 51 24.25 -9.15 -19.88
N CYS A 52 25.54 -9.36 -19.67
CA CYS A 52 26.53 -8.41 -19.21
C CYS A 52 26.93 -7.43 -20.33
N ARG A 53 27.05 -6.14 -20.03
CA ARG A 53 28.12 -5.29 -20.59
C ARG A 53 28.44 -4.08 -19.69
N LYS A 54 29.74 -3.80 -19.64
CA LYS A 54 30.54 -3.04 -18.65
C LYS A 54 30.37 -1.51 -18.72
N PRO A 55 30.87 -0.76 -17.71
CA PRO A 55 30.65 0.68 -17.56
C PRO A 55 31.69 1.53 -18.30
N SER A 56 31.25 2.70 -18.76
CA SER A 56 32.08 3.74 -19.37
C SER A 56 32.73 4.61 -18.31
N ARG A 57 34.06 4.56 -18.24
CA ARG A 57 34.92 5.51 -17.52
C ARG A 57 34.72 6.94 -18.05
N LYS A 58 34.57 7.91 -17.15
CA LYS A 58 35.20 9.23 -17.29
C LYS A 58 35.85 9.62 -15.97
N ARG A 59 37.17 9.78 -16.01
CA ARG A 59 38.05 10.30 -14.95
C ARG A 59 38.46 11.72 -15.36
N LEU A 60 38.67 12.58 -14.36
CA LEU A 60 39.73 13.61 -14.26
C LEU A 60 39.27 15.06 -14.20
N VAL A 61 39.28 15.63 -12.98
CA VAL A 61 39.84 16.95 -12.60
C VAL A 61 40.20 16.81 -11.11
N ARG A 62 41.41 16.36 -10.72
CA ARG A 62 42.63 17.14 -10.39
C ARG A 62 42.37 18.52 -9.80
N PHE A 63 42.42 18.62 -8.46
CA PHE A 63 42.93 19.80 -7.78
C PHE A 63 44.13 19.39 -6.91
N THR A 64 45.10 20.29 -6.91
CA THR A 64 46.49 20.16 -6.49
C THR A 64 46.69 20.44 -5.00
N ASP A 65 47.59 19.69 -4.39
CA ASP A 65 48.31 20.01 -3.14
C ASP A 65 48.97 21.39 -3.19
N VAL A 66 48.81 22.19 -2.12
CA VAL A 66 49.63 23.32 -1.60
C VAL A 66 48.82 23.79 -0.35
N THR A 67 49.25 23.89 0.92
CA THR A 67 50.56 23.95 1.56
C THR A 67 50.48 23.50 3.03
N ARG A 68 51.59 22.90 3.43
CA ARG A 68 52.15 22.71 4.77
C ARG A 68 52.27 24.02 5.57
N THR A 69 52.24 23.87 6.90
CA THR A 69 52.68 24.77 7.99
C THR A 69 51.85 26.01 8.32
N SER A 70 51.23 26.01 9.52
CA SER A 70 51.59 26.99 10.55
C SER A 70 51.22 26.49 11.95
N LEU A 71 52.24 26.40 12.79
CA LEU A 71 52.20 26.21 14.24
C LEU A 71 51.60 27.51 14.84
N ALA A 72 50.45 27.43 15.51
CA ALA A 72 49.92 28.57 16.24
C ALA A 72 50.32 28.45 17.72
N SER A 73 51.09 29.44 18.13
CA SER A 73 51.67 29.67 19.44
C SER A 73 50.65 29.74 20.59
N LEU A 74 51.07 29.17 21.72
CA LEU A 74 50.49 29.34 23.04
C LEU A 74 50.43 30.83 23.42
N SER A 75 49.23 31.36 23.65
CA SER A 75 49.05 32.55 24.50
C SER A 75 48.24 32.15 25.72
N VAL A 76 48.91 32.15 26.88
CA VAL A 76 48.32 31.98 28.20
C VAL A 76 47.45 33.22 28.50
N GLY A 77 46.16 33.00 28.69
CA GLY A 77 45.21 34.00 29.17
C GLY A 77 44.21 33.32 30.10
N SER A 78 44.29 33.65 31.38
CA SER A 78 43.55 33.05 32.48
C SER A 78 42.02 33.10 32.32
N GLY A 79 41.38 31.99 32.71
CA GLY A 79 40.02 31.97 33.22
C GLY A 79 38.92 31.86 32.17
N LEU A 80 38.52 30.62 31.86
CA LEU A 80 37.13 30.12 31.79
C LEU A 80 37.18 28.69 31.24
N ARG A 81 36.57 27.75 31.98
CA ARG A 81 36.32 26.33 31.68
C ARG A 81 37.10 25.76 30.48
N ALA A 82 38.15 24.99 30.78
CA ALA A 82 38.70 24.01 29.85
C ALA A 82 37.60 22.99 29.50
N VAL A 83 36.80 23.29 28.47
CA VAL A 83 36.07 22.26 27.73
C VAL A 83 37.17 21.47 27.03
N PRO A 84 37.35 20.18 27.33
CA PRO A 84 38.32 19.39 26.60
C PRO A 84 37.76 19.26 25.19
N PHE A 85 38.21 20.12 24.28
CA PHE A 85 38.10 19.87 22.84
C PHE A 85 39.15 18.79 22.56
N MET A 86 38.84 17.56 22.98
CA MET A 86 39.52 16.39 22.50
C MET A 86 39.23 16.38 21.01
N LEU A 87 40.20 16.84 20.22
CA LEU A 87 40.31 16.49 18.82
C LEU A 87 40.14 14.98 18.80
N GLN A 88 38.96 14.52 18.39
CA GLN A 88 38.59 13.13 18.37
C GLN A 88 39.50 12.51 17.31
N VAL A 89 40.70 12.10 17.73
CA VAL A 89 41.61 11.33 16.89
C VAL A 89 40.77 10.12 16.52
N GLU A 90 40.36 10.07 15.24
CA GLU A 90 39.59 8.97 14.69
C GLU A 90 40.39 7.71 14.96
N ASN A 91 40.02 7.04 16.03
CA ASN A 91 40.74 5.89 16.54
C ASN A 91 40.38 4.79 15.56
N LEU A 92 41.21 4.54 14.53
CA LEU A 92 40.94 3.60 13.43
C LEU A 92 40.88 2.13 13.89
N SER A 93 40.54 1.88 15.16
CA SER A 93 40.26 0.54 15.66
C SER A 93 39.09 -0.06 14.89
N HIS A 94 39.12 -1.37 14.74
CA HIS A 94 38.04 -2.09 14.09
C HIS A 94 36.69 -1.82 14.77
N GLU A 95 36.65 -1.69 16.09
CA GLU A 95 35.45 -1.34 16.85
C GLU A 95 34.85 0.02 16.49
N SER A 96 35.67 1.05 16.28
CA SER A 96 35.13 2.37 15.90
C SER A 96 34.59 2.37 14.47
N LEU A 97 35.26 1.65 13.57
CA LEU A 97 34.83 1.47 12.18
C LEU A 97 33.53 0.68 12.11
N ILE A 98 33.40 -0.39 12.91
CA ILE A 98 32.19 -1.20 13.03
C ILE A 98 31.03 -0.35 13.59
N ARG A 99 31.26 0.41 14.67
CA ARG A 99 30.24 1.32 15.24
C ARG A 99 29.77 2.37 14.22
N ARG A 100 30.69 2.95 13.45
CA ARG A 100 30.37 3.91 12.39
C ARG A 100 29.58 3.26 11.27
N ALA A 101 30.01 2.10 10.79
CA ALA A 101 29.29 1.36 9.76
C ALA A 101 27.88 1.00 10.23
N SER A 102 27.73 0.57 11.48
CA SER A 102 26.44 0.27 12.11
C SER A 102 25.53 1.50 12.13
N SER A 103 26.04 2.66 12.57
CA SER A 103 25.27 3.92 12.54
C SER A 103 24.83 4.30 11.11
N MET A 104 25.69 4.13 10.10
CA MET A 104 25.34 4.37 8.70
C MET A 104 24.26 3.42 8.17
N VAL A 105 24.30 2.15 8.59
CA VAL A 105 23.26 1.16 8.26
C VAL A 105 21.93 1.56 8.90
N THR A 106 21.96 2.02 10.15
CA THR A 106 20.77 2.53 10.85
C THR A 106 20.16 3.74 10.16
N ASP A 107 20.97 4.72 9.75
CA ASP A 107 20.48 5.91 9.03
C ASP A 107 19.87 5.56 7.66
N SER A 108 20.50 4.61 6.96
CA SER A 108 20.01 4.11 5.68
C SER A 108 18.70 3.33 5.84
N ALA A 109 18.60 2.49 6.87
CA ALA A 109 17.38 1.75 7.20
C ALA A 109 16.23 2.70 7.60
N ASN A 110 16.52 3.74 8.40
CA ASN A 110 15.55 4.79 8.73
C ASN A 110 15.05 5.52 7.49
N THR A 111 15.93 5.88 6.57
CA THR A 111 15.54 6.52 5.31
C THR A 111 14.62 5.61 4.49
N TYR A 112 14.98 4.33 4.36
CA TYR A 112 14.16 3.36 3.63
C TYR A 112 12.79 3.15 4.30
N LEU A 113 12.75 3.09 5.63
CA LEU A 113 11.51 3.02 6.41
C LEU A 113 10.64 4.25 6.18
N SER A 114 11.19 5.46 6.24
CA SER A 114 10.41 6.69 5.99
C SER A 114 9.80 6.71 4.59
N GLN A 115 10.58 6.34 3.56
CA GLN A 115 10.10 6.34 2.17
C GLN A 115 9.01 5.28 1.94
N THR A 116 9.19 4.08 2.47
CA THR A 116 8.18 3.01 2.33
C THR A 116 6.93 3.28 3.15
N THR A 117 7.06 3.90 4.32
CA THR A 117 5.92 4.34 5.15
C THR A 117 5.09 5.37 4.41
N GLN A 118 5.73 6.39 3.85
CA GLN A 118 5.04 7.42 3.07
C GLN A 118 4.33 6.81 1.85
N ALA A 119 5.01 5.97 1.08
CA ALA A 119 4.43 5.32 -0.08
C ALA A 119 3.21 4.45 0.26
N LEU A 120 3.27 3.72 1.38
CA LEU A 120 2.16 2.90 1.88
C LEU A 120 0.98 3.77 2.35
N VAL A 121 1.25 4.82 3.12
CA VAL A 121 0.23 5.77 3.58
C VAL A 121 -0.51 6.39 2.38
N ASP A 122 0.25 6.82 1.37
CA ASP A 122 -0.31 7.40 0.16
C ASP A 122 -1.15 6.39 -0.63
N SER A 123 -0.69 5.14 -0.77
CA SER A 123 -1.45 4.10 -1.47
C SER A 123 -2.74 3.74 -0.73
N ILE A 124 -2.70 3.57 0.59
CA ILE A 124 -3.91 3.28 1.39
C ILE A 124 -4.91 4.43 1.28
N THR A 125 -4.43 5.68 1.31
CA THR A 125 -5.28 6.86 1.14
C THR A 125 -5.95 6.89 -0.23
N GLN A 126 -5.22 6.56 -1.31
CA GLN A 126 -5.79 6.49 -2.66
C GLN A 126 -6.79 5.35 -2.80
N TYR A 127 -6.52 4.19 -2.19
CA TYR A 127 -7.45 3.07 -2.13
C TYR A 127 -8.76 3.45 -1.40
N ALA A 128 -8.66 4.08 -0.22
CA ALA A 128 -9.83 4.55 0.52
C ALA A 128 -10.65 5.58 -0.28
N LYS A 129 -10.00 6.49 -1.02
CA LYS A 129 -10.68 7.41 -1.94
C LYS A 129 -11.43 6.67 -3.04
N ALA A 130 -10.80 5.68 -3.67
CA ALA A 130 -11.44 4.88 -4.72
C ALA A 130 -12.68 4.12 -4.20
N LEU A 131 -12.61 3.59 -2.97
CA LEU A 131 -13.76 2.98 -2.29
C LEU A 131 -14.89 3.99 -2.07
N HIS A 132 -14.59 5.17 -1.54
CA HIS A 132 -15.61 6.21 -1.32
C HIS A 132 -16.28 6.67 -2.63
N THR A 133 -15.52 6.79 -3.72
CA THR A 133 -16.09 7.08 -5.05
C THR A 133 -17.03 5.96 -5.49
N LEU A 134 -16.64 4.69 -5.32
CA LEU A 134 -17.51 3.55 -5.64
C LEU A 134 -18.81 3.58 -4.82
N ILE A 135 -18.71 3.79 -3.51
CA ILE A 135 -19.88 3.92 -2.61
C ILE A 135 -20.81 5.03 -3.09
N ALA A 136 -20.26 6.21 -3.42
CA ALA A 136 -21.06 7.35 -3.87
C ALA A 136 -21.78 7.05 -5.20
N LEU A 137 -21.09 6.40 -6.14
CA LEU A 137 -21.68 5.98 -7.42
C LEU A 137 -22.82 4.98 -7.20
N GLN A 138 -22.61 3.95 -6.37
CA GLN A 138 -23.64 2.95 -6.06
C GLN A 138 -24.86 3.58 -5.39
N ARG A 139 -24.66 4.42 -4.38
CA ARG A 139 -25.78 5.11 -3.70
C ARG A 139 -26.57 6.01 -4.64
N ARG A 140 -25.88 6.74 -5.53
CA ARG A 140 -26.54 7.62 -6.52
C ARG A 140 -27.33 6.82 -7.55
N TYR A 141 -26.77 5.69 -8.01
CA TYR A 141 -27.48 4.77 -8.91
C TYR A 141 -28.76 4.27 -8.24
N LEU A 142 -28.67 3.79 -6.99
CA LEU A 142 -29.82 3.33 -6.22
C LEU A 142 -30.91 4.41 -6.00
N ALA A 143 -30.52 5.66 -5.77
CA ALA A 143 -31.48 6.76 -5.61
C ALA A 143 -32.21 7.14 -6.92
N SER A 144 -31.67 6.72 -8.06
CA SER A 144 -32.16 7.05 -9.40
C SER A 144 -32.92 5.89 -10.06
N LEU A 145 -33.14 4.78 -9.35
CA LEU A 145 -33.88 3.63 -9.86
C LEU A 145 -35.29 4.00 -10.31
N GLY A 146 -35.71 3.43 -11.43
CA GLY A 146 -36.98 3.72 -12.07
C GLY A 146 -37.07 5.09 -12.78
N LYS A 147 -36.06 5.96 -12.64
CA LYS A 147 -36.03 7.29 -13.27
C LYS A 147 -35.11 7.35 -14.50
N LEU A 148 -34.31 6.32 -14.71
CA LEU A 148 -33.30 6.23 -15.76
C LEU A 148 -33.80 5.34 -16.90
N SER A 149 -33.55 5.75 -18.15
CA SER A 149 -33.73 4.89 -19.32
C SER A 149 -32.74 3.72 -19.31
N SER A 150 -33.03 2.65 -20.06
CA SER A 150 -32.14 1.48 -20.15
C SER A 150 -30.72 1.84 -20.61
N VAL A 151 -30.58 2.79 -21.55
CA VAL A 151 -29.27 3.24 -22.05
C VAL A 151 -28.47 3.98 -20.97
N GLU A 152 -29.15 4.82 -20.18
CA GLU A 152 -28.52 5.54 -19.08
C GLU A 152 -28.12 4.60 -17.92
N GLN A 153 -28.95 3.60 -17.63
CA GLN A 153 -28.64 2.56 -16.65
C GLN A 153 -27.37 1.80 -17.05
N ASP A 154 -27.28 1.36 -18.31
CA ASP A 154 -26.11 0.66 -18.84
C ASP A 154 -24.86 1.55 -18.78
N ALA A 155 -24.96 2.83 -19.17
CA ALA A 155 -23.84 3.76 -19.12
C ALA A 155 -23.31 3.94 -17.68
N ILE A 156 -24.20 4.12 -16.70
CA ILE A 156 -23.81 4.24 -15.28
C ILE A 156 -23.22 2.93 -14.76
N TRP A 157 -23.78 1.79 -15.17
CA TRP A 157 -23.25 0.48 -14.80
C TRP A 157 -21.82 0.27 -15.28
N GLN A 158 -21.50 0.66 -16.52
CA GLN A 158 -20.12 0.60 -17.03
C GLN A 158 -19.15 1.46 -16.20
N VAL A 159 -19.58 2.65 -15.75
CA VAL A 159 -18.77 3.49 -14.86
C VAL A 159 -18.53 2.80 -13.51
N ILE A 160 -19.54 2.15 -12.93
CA ILE A 160 -19.40 1.38 -11.67
C ILE A 160 -18.43 0.22 -11.85
N VAL A 161 -18.51 -0.52 -12.97
CA VAL A 161 -17.57 -1.60 -13.29
C VAL A 161 -16.15 -1.07 -13.42
N GLY A 162 -15.94 0.03 -14.15
CA GLY A 162 -14.64 0.69 -14.26
C GLY A 162 -14.08 1.10 -12.90
N GLN A 163 -14.91 1.67 -12.03
CA GLN A 163 -14.49 2.04 -10.68
C GLN A 163 -14.13 0.83 -9.82
N ARG A 164 -14.81 -0.32 -9.98
CA ARG A 164 -14.44 -1.56 -9.28
C ARG A 164 -13.07 -2.09 -9.72
N VAL A 165 -12.74 -1.95 -11.00
CA VAL A 165 -11.40 -2.29 -11.51
C VAL A 165 -10.35 -1.37 -10.91
N GLU A 166 -10.60 -0.06 -10.84
CA GLU A 166 -9.70 0.91 -10.20
C GLU A 166 -9.48 0.56 -8.72
N VAL A 167 -10.54 0.25 -7.96
CA VAL A 167 -10.42 -0.19 -6.56
C VAL A 167 -9.53 -1.43 -6.44
N GLY A 168 -9.68 -2.40 -7.35
CA GLY A 168 -8.82 -3.59 -7.40
C GLY A 168 -7.34 -3.24 -7.63
N GLY A 169 -7.06 -2.38 -8.62
CA GLY A 169 -5.69 -1.92 -8.90
C GLY A 169 -5.05 -1.19 -7.73
N ARG A 170 -5.82 -0.35 -7.02
CA ARG A 170 -5.34 0.34 -5.81
C ARG A 170 -5.05 -0.61 -4.66
N LEU A 171 -5.86 -1.66 -4.49
CA LEU A 171 -5.60 -2.68 -3.49
C LEU A 171 -4.30 -3.45 -3.80
N ASP A 172 -4.04 -3.76 -5.06
CA ASP A 172 -2.79 -4.41 -5.48
C ASP A 172 -1.57 -3.51 -5.22
N GLU A 173 -1.68 -2.21 -5.46
CA GLU A 173 -0.64 -1.23 -5.10
C GLU A 173 -0.39 -1.17 -3.58
N CYS A 174 -1.46 -1.15 -2.77
CA CYS A 174 -1.35 -1.23 -1.31
C CYS A 174 -0.58 -2.47 -0.86
N ASN A 175 -0.97 -3.66 -1.36
CA ASN A 175 -0.31 -4.93 -1.02
C ASN A 175 1.18 -4.91 -1.36
N ARG A 176 1.54 -4.32 -2.51
CA ARG A 176 2.94 -4.19 -2.94
C ARG A 176 3.73 -3.28 -2.00
N PHE A 177 3.19 -2.10 -1.66
CA PHE A 177 3.87 -1.18 -0.76
C PHE A 177 3.91 -1.68 0.68
N GLU A 178 2.91 -2.44 1.11
CA GLU A 178 2.87 -3.08 2.42
C GLU A 178 4.01 -4.10 2.56
N SER A 179 4.22 -4.93 1.54
CA SER A 179 5.36 -5.86 1.52
C SER A 179 6.70 -5.12 1.62
N ASN A 180 6.88 -4.02 0.87
CA ASN A 180 8.09 -3.21 0.93
C ASN A 180 8.29 -2.57 2.30
N TRP A 181 7.22 -2.07 2.91
CA TRP A 181 7.24 -1.47 4.25
C TRP A 181 7.56 -2.49 5.34
N MET A 182 6.99 -3.70 5.30
CA MET A 182 7.35 -4.78 6.23
C MET A 182 8.83 -5.16 6.12
N ASN A 183 9.38 -5.19 4.91
CA ASN A 183 10.82 -5.40 4.71
C ASN A 183 11.66 -4.27 5.33
N ALA A 184 11.21 -3.01 5.20
CA ALA A 184 11.88 -1.86 5.80
C ALA A 184 11.81 -1.87 7.33
N VAL A 185 10.67 -2.29 7.90
CA VAL A 185 10.49 -2.52 9.34
C VAL A 185 11.51 -3.54 9.85
N ASN A 186 11.58 -4.72 9.23
CA ASN A 186 12.52 -5.77 9.63
C ASN A 186 13.99 -5.30 9.52
N LEU A 187 14.33 -4.58 8.45
CA LEU A 187 15.68 -4.03 8.27
C LEU A 187 16.01 -3.00 9.36
N CYS A 188 15.07 -2.13 9.72
CA CYS A 188 15.25 -1.14 10.76
C CYS A 188 15.38 -1.78 12.15
N GLU A 189 14.62 -2.83 12.44
CA GLU A 189 14.73 -3.62 13.68
C GLU A 189 16.13 -4.24 13.81
N MET A 190 16.60 -4.95 12.77
CA MET A 190 17.96 -5.52 12.76
C MET A 190 19.05 -4.46 12.87
N ALA A 191 18.92 -3.33 12.16
CA ALA A 191 19.87 -2.23 12.21
C ALA A 191 19.92 -1.55 13.58
N ALA A 192 18.78 -1.47 14.28
CA ALA A 192 18.71 -0.93 15.63
C ALA A 192 19.36 -1.87 16.66
N GLU A 193 19.20 -3.18 16.50
CA GLU A 193 19.86 -4.19 17.34
C GLU A 193 21.38 -4.18 17.14
N GLU A 194 21.85 -4.11 15.88
CA GLU A 194 23.28 -4.04 15.59
C GLU A 194 23.91 -2.72 16.08
N ALA A 195 23.20 -1.60 15.99
CA ALA A 195 23.64 -0.34 16.57
C ALA A 195 23.80 -0.44 18.09
N TYR A 196 22.90 -1.14 18.78
CA TYR A 196 23.03 -1.38 20.21
C TYR A 196 24.25 -2.24 20.53
N ASN A 197 24.44 -3.35 19.80
CA ASN A 197 25.54 -4.30 20.04
C ASN A 197 26.93 -3.68 19.84
N THR A 198 27.05 -2.69 18.95
CA THR A 198 28.31 -2.02 18.61
C THR A 198 28.59 -0.76 19.45
N GLY A 199 27.72 -0.46 20.43
CA GLY A 199 27.83 0.72 21.28
C GLY A 199 27.49 2.04 20.57
N ALA A 200 26.58 1.98 19.58
CA ALA A 200 25.93 3.13 18.97
C ALA A 200 24.51 3.29 19.53
N GLU A 201 24.38 3.45 20.85
CA GLU A 201 23.09 3.44 21.55
C GLU A 201 22.17 4.56 21.06
N HIS A 202 22.71 5.73 20.76
CA HIS A 202 21.95 6.84 20.20
C HIS A 202 21.28 6.46 18.86
N ALA A 203 22.02 5.83 17.94
CA ALA A 203 21.46 5.39 16.66
C ALA A 203 20.37 4.32 16.87
N SER A 204 20.61 3.37 17.80
CA SER A 204 19.63 2.34 18.16
C SER A 204 18.32 2.94 18.68
N VAL A 205 18.40 3.87 19.63
CA VAL A 205 17.21 4.52 20.22
C VAL A 205 16.44 5.30 19.16
N THR A 206 17.14 6.09 18.34
CA THR A 206 16.50 6.85 17.25
C THR A 206 15.77 5.94 16.26
N ALA A 207 16.38 4.83 15.85
CA ALA A 207 15.74 3.87 14.95
C ALA A 207 14.49 3.24 15.56
N LYS A 208 14.54 2.83 16.83
CA LYS A 208 13.37 2.29 17.55
C LYS A 208 12.23 3.31 17.66
N THR A 209 12.55 4.57 17.93
CA THR A 209 11.56 5.65 17.96
C THR A 209 10.93 5.88 16.58
N ASN A 210 11.74 5.99 15.52
CA ASN A 210 11.24 6.17 14.16
C ASN A 210 10.38 4.99 13.71
N LEU A 211 10.77 3.77 14.07
CA LEU A 211 10.00 2.56 13.83
C LEU A 211 8.62 2.61 14.48
N GLN A 212 8.54 3.03 15.74
CA GLN A 212 7.27 3.15 16.44
C GLN A 212 6.35 4.19 15.80
N VAL A 213 6.91 5.35 15.44
CA VAL A 213 6.14 6.41 14.75
C VAL A 213 5.61 5.90 13.41
N ALA A 214 6.44 5.21 12.61
CA ALA A 214 6.03 4.64 11.33
C ALA A 214 4.89 3.62 11.49
N LYS A 215 4.97 2.72 12.49
CA LYS A 215 3.92 1.74 12.79
C LYS A 215 2.60 2.41 13.16
N VAL A 216 2.63 3.41 14.04
CA VAL A 216 1.43 4.18 14.44
C VAL A 216 0.79 4.86 13.23
N GLN A 217 1.59 5.55 12.41
CA GLN A 217 1.09 6.27 11.24
C GLN A 217 0.39 5.35 10.23
N VAL A 218 0.96 4.17 9.96
CA VAL A 218 0.34 3.19 9.04
C VAL A 218 -0.98 2.67 9.63
N GLU A 219 -1.02 2.40 10.93
CA GLU A 219 -2.23 1.89 11.59
C GLU A 219 -3.38 2.89 11.57
N GLU A 220 -3.10 4.18 11.81
CA GLU A 220 -4.11 5.24 11.72
C GLU A 220 -4.77 5.30 10.34
N VAL A 221 -3.99 5.19 9.27
CA VAL A 221 -4.50 5.27 7.89
C VAL A 221 -5.22 3.98 7.48
N ARG A 222 -4.78 2.81 7.99
CA ARG A 222 -5.50 1.54 7.83
C ARG A 222 -6.90 1.59 8.43
N GLN A 223 -7.06 2.23 9.58
CA GLN A 223 -8.37 2.35 10.21
C GLN A 223 -9.38 3.07 9.30
N ILE A 224 -8.91 4.04 8.50
CA ILE A 224 -9.73 4.75 7.51
C ILE A 224 -10.15 3.82 6.38
N SER A 225 -9.24 3.02 5.83
CA SER A 225 -9.59 2.09 4.75
C SER A 225 -10.55 0.99 5.23
N VAL A 226 -10.36 0.46 6.44
CA VAL A 226 -11.25 -0.55 7.04
C VAL A 226 -12.67 0.01 7.23
N ASP A 227 -12.81 1.26 7.67
CA ASP A 227 -14.12 1.92 7.76
C ASP A 227 -14.77 2.10 6.38
N ALA A 228 -14.00 2.47 5.36
CA ALA A 228 -14.49 2.57 3.99
C ALA A 228 -14.93 1.21 3.42
N GLU A 229 -14.20 0.13 3.68
CA GLU A 229 -14.56 -1.23 3.28
C GLU A 229 -15.85 -1.70 3.95
N ARG A 230 -16.02 -1.43 5.25
CA ARG A 230 -17.25 -1.71 5.98
C ARG A 230 -18.45 -1.00 5.34
N LYS A 231 -18.31 0.30 5.06
CA LYS A 231 -19.36 1.10 4.40
C LYS A 231 -19.66 0.61 2.99
N LEU A 232 -18.65 0.10 2.26
CA LEU A 232 -18.86 -0.51 0.96
C LEU A 232 -19.68 -1.80 1.09
N ALA A 233 -19.36 -2.67 2.05
CA ALA A 233 -20.11 -3.89 2.30
C ALA A 233 -21.58 -3.61 2.66
N GLU A 234 -21.82 -2.63 3.54
CA GLU A 234 -23.18 -2.16 3.89
C GLU A 234 -23.92 -1.66 2.64
N THR A 235 -23.26 -0.84 1.82
CA THR A 235 -23.86 -0.29 0.59
C THR A 235 -24.15 -1.39 -0.44
N GLN A 236 -23.30 -2.41 -0.54
CA GLN A 236 -23.53 -3.56 -1.41
C GLN A 236 -24.71 -4.43 -0.94
N ALA A 237 -24.90 -4.59 0.37
CA ALA A 237 -26.06 -5.27 0.92
C ALA A 237 -27.37 -4.52 0.58
N GLU A 238 -27.37 -3.19 0.75
CA GLU A 238 -28.50 -2.34 0.34
C GLU A 238 -28.77 -2.41 -1.17
N ASP A 239 -27.71 -2.44 -1.99
CA ASP A 239 -27.78 -2.54 -3.44
C ASP A 239 -28.51 -3.83 -3.86
N ILE A 240 -28.09 -4.97 -3.31
CA ILE A 240 -28.73 -6.27 -3.56
C ILE A 240 -30.21 -6.24 -3.18
N GLN A 241 -30.54 -5.73 -2.00
CA GLN A 241 -31.92 -5.67 -1.52
C GLN A 241 -32.80 -4.81 -2.44
N ARG A 242 -32.40 -3.56 -2.71
CA ARG A 242 -33.20 -2.65 -3.55
C ARG A 242 -33.29 -3.11 -5.00
N MET A 243 -32.25 -3.76 -5.53
CA MET A 243 -32.28 -4.37 -6.86
C MET A 243 -33.28 -5.51 -6.94
N ALA A 244 -33.35 -6.36 -5.92
CA ALA A 244 -34.34 -7.44 -5.85
C ALA A 244 -35.77 -6.89 -5.77
N GLU A 245 -36.00 -5.88 -4.92
CA GLU A 245 -37.30 -5.20 -4.80
C GLU A 245 -37.73 -4.57 -6.14
N TYR A 246 -36.83 -3.84 -6.79
CA TYR A 246 -37.09 -3.21 -8.10
C TYR A 246 -37.38 -4.23 -9.21
N ALA A 247 -36.62 -5.32 -9.28
CA ALA A 247 -36.87 -6.40 -10.23
C ALA A 247 -38.25 -7.02 -10.01
N SER A 248 -38.62 -7.32 -8.76
CA SER A 248 -39.94 -7.86 -8.42
C SER A 248 -41.09 -6.89 -8.69
N PHE A 249 -40.84 -5.58 -8.65
CA PHE A 249 -41.82 -4.56 -9.01
C PHE A 249 -42.03 -4.50 -10.52
N ILE A 250 -40.96 -4.56 -11.32
CA ILE A 250 -41.07 -4.64 -12.78
C ILE A 250 -41.81 -5.90 -13.20
N GLU A 251 -41.50 -7.05 -12.60
CA GLU A 251 -42.18 -8.31 -12.90
C GLU A 251 -43.68 -8.27 -12.57
N ARG A 252 -44.07 -7.62 -11.46
CA ARG A 252 -45.49 -7.42 -11.09
C ARG A 252 -46.21 -6.36 -11.92
N GLY A 253 -45.51 -5.30 -12.34
CA GLY A 253 -46.05 -4.26 -13.20
C GLY A 253 -46.20 -4.67 -14.66
N GLY A 254 -45.62 -5.83 -15.04
CA GLY A 254 -45.78 -6.47 -16.34
C GLY A 254 -47.07 -7.29 -16.50
N ASP A 255 -47.99 -7.26 -15.54
CA ASP A 255 -49.37 -7.69 -15.77
C ASP A 255 -50.11 -6.61 -16.58
N ASP A 256 -49.80 -6.59 -17.88
CA ASP A 256 -50.54 -5.94 -18.98
C ASP A 256 -51.98 -6.52 -19.15
N VAL A 257 -52.51 -7.13 -18.09
CA VAL A 257 -53.84 -7.76 -18.00
C VAL A 257 -54.88 -6.77 -17.46
N HIS A 258 -54.46 -5.67 -16.81
CA HIS A 258 -55.40 -4.67 -16.27
C HIS A 258 -55.57 -3.42 -17.14
N GLU A 259 -54.61 -3.05 -17.99
CA GLU A 259 -54.74 -1.86 -18.84
C GLU A 259 -55.47 -2.14 -20.17
N ALA A 260 -55.54 -3.41 -20.60
CA ALA A 260 -56.37 -3.84 -21.72
C ALA A 260 -57.88 -3.75 -21.44
N TYR A 261 -58.28 -3.83 -20.16
CA TYR A 261 -59.69 -3.75 -19.75
C TYR A 261 -60.25 -2.32 -19.63
N LEU A 262 -59.40 -1.30 -19.78
CA LEU A 262 -59.80 0.12 -19.65
C LEU A 262 -59.79 0.87 -20.99
N ARG A 263 -59.53 0.19 -22.12
CA ARG A 263 -59.58 0.78 -23.48
C ARG A 263 -60.83 0.41 -24.28
N GLU A 264 -61.75 -0.35 -23.69
CA GLU A 264 -63.05 -0.63 -24.27
C GLU A 264 -64.13 0.09 -23.44
N ASP A 265 -64.39 1.35 -23.77
CA ASP A 265 -65.69 2.05 -23.62
C ASP A 265 -65.65 3.39 -24.38
#